data_AF-A0A1H4B3K6-F1
#
_entry.id   AF-A0A1H4B3K6-F1
#
_cell.length_a   1.000
_cell.length_b   1.000
_cell.length_c   1.000
_cell.angle_alpha   90.00
_cell.angle_beta   90.00
_cell.angle_gamma   90.00
#
_symmetry.space_group_name_H-M   'P 1'
#
loop_
_entity.id
_entity.type
_entity.pdbx_description
1 polymer ?
#
loop_
_entity_poly.entity_id
_entity_poly.type
_entity_poly.pdbx_seq_one_letter_code
_entity_poly.pdbx_strand_id
1 'polypeptide(L)' 'MNGALEMIVTACLLAAPAECRDHRVRITVQGGDPQLCVYYSVREIALWQQLNRKWEVKSWRCGFTSPDEVI' A
#
# COMPACT_ATOMS: atom_id res chain seq x y z
N MET A 1 -19.89 -1.55 -6.75
CA MET A 1 -18.75 -1.20 -5.88
C MET A 1 -18.19 -2.49 -5.31
N ASN A 2 -17.44 -3.28 -6.10
CA ASN A 2 -16.96 -4.61 -5.71
C ASN A 2 -15.42 -4.72 -5.88
N GLY A 3 -14.68 -3.63 -5.63
CA GLY A 3 -13.22 -3.64 -5.67
C GLY A 3 -12.65 -4.07 -4.32
N ALA A 4 -11.54 -4.82 -4.30
CA ALA A 4 -10.79 -5.05 -3.07
C ALA A 4 -10.11 -3.74 -2.66
N LEU A 5 -9.94 -3.52 -1.35
CA LEU A 5 -9.28 -2.33 -0.85
C LEU A 5 -7.81 -2.64 -0.54
N GLU A 6 -6.91 -1.78 -1.02
CA GLU A 6 -5.47 -1.94 -0.86
C GLU A 6 -4.85 -0.68 -0.28
N MET A 7 -3.73 -0.85 0.42
CA MET A 7 -2.79 0.21 0.70
C MET A 7 -1.76 0.27 -0.42
N ILE A 8 -1.64 1.42 -1.07
CA ILE A 8 -0.65 1.71 -2.09
C ILE A 8 0.46 2.50 -1.42
N VAL A 9 1.67 1.94 -1.41
CA VAL A 9 2.87 2.53 -0.81
C VAL A 9 3.77 3.03 -1.92
N THR A 10 4.01 4.33 -1.96
CA THR A 10 5.02 4.92 -2.86
C THR A 10 6.35 4.94 -2.11
N ALA A 11 7.34 4.23 -2.63
CA ALA A 11 8.66 4.13 -2.02
C ALA A 11 9.76 4.24 -3.08
N CYS A 12 10.93 4.74 -2.68
CA CYS A 12 12.09 4.88 -3.56
C CYS A 12 13.24 4.00 -3.09
N LEU A 13 14.07 3.51 -4.03
CA LEU A 13 15.23 2.69 -3.68
C LEU A 13 16.25 3.52 -2.89
N LEU A 14 16.73 2.99 -1.77
CA LEU A 14 17.79 3.66 -0.99
C LEU A 14 19.09 3.84 -1.78
N ALA A 15 19.43 2.86 -2.63
CA ALA A 15 20.62 2.91 -3.47
C ALA A 15 20.45 3.82 -4.71
N ALA A 16 19.21 4.15 -5.08
CA ALA A 16 18.88 4.99 -6.23
C ALA A 16 17.61 5.81 -5.93
N PRO A 17 17.72 6.93 -5.19
CA PRO A 17 16.55 7.66 -4.69
C PRO A 17 15.61 8.23 -5.77
N ALA A 18 16.06 8.31 -7.03
CA ALA A 18 15.25 8.68 -8.17
C ALA A 18 14.33 7.53 -8.67
N GLU A 19 14.62 6.28 -8.29
CA GLU A 19 13.84 5.11 -8.67
C GLU A 19 12.73 4.85 -7.64
N CYS A 20 11.55 5.42 -7.89
CA CYS A 20 10.36 5.25 -7.05
C CYS A 20 9.33 4.33 -7.70
N ARG A 21 8.62 3.54 -6.88
CA ARG A 21 7.58 2.61 -7.31
C ARG A 21 6.43 2.59 -6.33
N ASP A 22 5.25 2.27 -6.86
CA ASP A 22 4.07 1.96 -6.07
C ASP A 22 4.06 0.46 -5.74
N HIS A 23 3.82 0.15 -4.47
CA HIS A 23 3.71 -1.20 -3.95
C HIS A 23 2.31 -1.39 -3.37
N ARG A 24 1.57 -2.38 -3.88
CA ARG A 24 0.23 -2.73 -3.41
C ARG A 24 0.34 -3.69 -2.23
N VAL A 25 -0.30 -3.33 -1.12
CA VAL A 25 -0.39 -4.13 0.09
C VAL A 25 -1.88 -4.39 0.36
N ARG A 26 -2.29 -5.64 0.30
CA ARG A 26 -3.68 -6.02 0.55
C ARG A 26 -4.01 -5.79 2.02
N ILE A 27 -5.06 -5.01 2.28
CA ILE A 27 -5.60 -4.85 3.64
C ILE A 27 -6.99 -5.49 3.67
N THR A 28 -7.12 -6.52 4.50
CA THR A 28 -8.42 -7.17 4.70
C THR A 28 -9.22 -6.37 5.73
N VAL A 29 -10.14 -5.53 5.25
CA VAL A 29 -11.12 -4.84 6.10
C VAL A 29 -12.52 -5.41 5.86
N GLN A 30 -13.29 -5.58 6.94
CA GLN A 30 -14.66 -6.02 6.80
C GLN A 30 -15.48 -4.97 6.05
N GLY A 31 -16.29 -5.41 5.09
CA GLY A 31 -17.18 -4.55 4.30
C GLY A 31 -16.49 -3.62 3.31
N GLY A 32 -15.16 -3.65 3.16
CA GLY A 32 -14.44 -2.78 2.22
C GLY A 32 -14.45 -1.29 2.60
N ASP A 33 -14.62 -0.97 3.89
CA ASP A 33 -14.70 0.41 4.38
C ASP A 33 -13.35 1.17 4.22
N PRO A 34 -13.31 2.26 3.43
CA PRO A 34 -12.14 3.12 3.27
C PRO A 34 -11.56 3.66 4.59
N GLN A 35 -12.41 3.99 5.56
CA GLN A 35 -11.97 4.53 6.85
C GLN A 35 -11.21 3.47 7.65
N LEU A 36 -11.70 2.23 7.63
CA LEU A 36 -11.02 1.11 8.27
C LEU A 36 -9.67 0.83 7.60
N CYS A 37 -9.55 0.94 6.27
CA CYS A 37 -8.25 0.75 5.63
C CYS A 37 -7.23 1.77 6.12
N VAL A 38 -7.60 3.06 6.19
CA VAL A 38 -6.68 4.09 6.68
C VAL A 38 -6.25 3.79 8.11
N TYR A 39 -7.20 3.40 8.97
CA TYR A 39 -6.90 3.01 10.36
C TYR A 39 -5.89 1.85 10.44
N TYR A 40 -6.12 0.76 9.71
CA TYR A 40 -5.23 -0.40 9.71
C TYR A 40 -3.90 -0.15 8.97
N SER A 41 -3.88 0.77 8.00
CA SER A 41 -2.70 1.07 7.18
C SER A 41 -1.49 1.50 8.00
N VAL A 42 -1.70 2.14 9.16
CA VAL A 42 -0.62 2.63 10.03
C VAL A 42 0.24 1.47 10.56
N ARG A 43 -0.38 0.36 10.95
CA ARG A 43 0.36 -0.84 11.37
C ARG A 43 1.00 -1.54 10.17
N GLU A 44 0.26 -1.64 9.07
CA GLU A 44 0.73 -2.35 7.87
C GLU A 44 1.93 -1.64 7.23
N ILE A 45 1.98 -0.31 7.20
CA ILE A 45 3.13 0.43 6.66
C ILE A 45 4.38 0.24 7.50
N ALA A 46 4.24 0.15 8.83
CA ALA A 46 5.37 -0.13 9.72
C ALA A 46 5.94 -1.54 9.48
N LEU A 47 5.08 -2.55 9.34
CA LEU A 47 5.51 -3.90 8.98
C LEU A 47 6.15 -3.95 7.59
N TRP A 48 5.55 -3.27 6.62
CA TRP A 48 6.06 -3.21 5.26
C TRP A 48 7.49 -2.64 5.21
N GLN A 49 7.76 -1.56 5.93
CA GLN A 49 9.11 -0.97 6.02
C GLN A 49 10.15 -1.95 6.59
N GLN A 50 9.78 -2.72 7.61
CA GLN A 50 10.67 -3.73 8.20
C GLN A 50 11.01 -4.86 7.21
N LEU A 51 10.03 -5.26 6.39
CA LEU A 51 10.22 -6.30 5.37
C LEU A 51 10.91 -5.78 4.11
N ASN A 52 10.85 -4.48 3.83
CA ASN A 52 11.31 -3.85 2.58
C ASN A 52 12.47 -2.89 2.81
N ARG A 53 13.50 -3.32 3.54
CA ARG A 53 14.65 -2.49 3.98
C ARG A 53 15.47 -1.80 2.89
N LYS A 54 15.29 -2.15 1.61
CA LYS A 54 15.94 -1.48 0.47
C LYS A 54 15.17 -0.24 -0.03
N TRP A 55 13.96 -0.02 0.50
CA TRP A 55 13.04 1.01 0.07
C TRP A 55 12.85 2.04 1.19
N GLU A 56 12.78 3.31 0.81
CA GLU A 56 12.38 4.41 1.66
C GLU A 56 10.94 4.81 1.33
N VAL A 57 10.03 4.72 2.30
CA VAL A 57 8.63 5.12 2.12
C VAL A 57 8.53 6.64 1.99
N LYS A 58 7.85 7.12 0.95
CA LYS A 58 7.57 8.54 0.73
C LYS A 58 6.13 8.91 1.08
N SER A 59 5.19 8.03 0.75
CA SER A 59 3.77 8.21 1.08
C SER A 59 3.03 6.88 1.02
N TRP A 60 1.85 6.81 1.65
CA TRP A 60 0.91 5.71 1.46
C TRP A 60 -0.52 6.24 1.39
N ARG A 61 -1.39 5.50 0.71
CA ARG A 61 -2.83 5.80 0.62
C ARG A 61 -3.64 4.52 0.48
N CYS A 62 -4.92 4.58 0.84
CA CYS A 62 -5.86 3.51 0.50
C CYS A 62 -6.48 3.75 -0.88
N GLY A 63 -6.70 2.69 -1.64
CA GLY A 63 -7.33 2.75 -2.96
C GLY A 63 -8.01 1.43 -3.30
N PHE A 64 -9.11 1.52 -4.06
CA PHE A 64 -9.79 0.33 -4.57
C PHE A 64 -9.02 -0.27 -5.74
N THR A 65 -9.00 -1.59 -5.84
CA THR A 65 -8.54 -2.30 -7.04
C THR A 65 -9.54 -2.05 -8.16
N SER A 66 -9.05 -1.62 -9.32
CA SER A 66 -9.82 -1.73 -10.55
C SER A 66 -10.02 -3.22 -10.86
N PRO A 67 -11.22 -3.68 -11.29
CA PRO A 67 -11.44 -5.03 -11.78
C PRO A 67 -10.49 -5.46 -12.93
N ASP A 68 -9.84 -4.50 -13.59
CA ASP A 68 -8.98 -4.74 -14.75
C ASP A 68 -7.49 -4.97 -14.39
N GLU A 69 -7.13 -4.99 -13.10
CA GLU A 69 -5.75 -5.19 -12.63
C GLU A 69 -5.67 -6.42 -11.72
N VAL A 70 -6.18 -7.56 -12.21
CA VAL A 70 -5.80 -8.89 -11.73
C VAL A 70 -4.77 -9.41 -12.73
N ILE A 71 -3.49 -9.21 -12.43
CA ILE A 71 -2.37 -9.88 -13.12
C ILE A 71 -2.20 -11.26 -12.49
#